data_AF-T1GJ05-F1
#
_entry.id   AF-T1GJ05-F1
#
_cell.length_a   1.000
_cell.length_b   1.000
_cell.length_c   1.000
_cell.angle_alpha   90.00
_cell.angle_beta   90.00
_cell.angle_gamma   90.00
#
_symmetry.space_group_name_H-M   'P 1'
#
loop_
_entity.id
_entity.type
_entity.pdbx_description
1 polymer ?
#
loop_
_entity_poly.entity_id
_entity_poly.type
_entity_poly.pdbx_seq_one_letter_code
_entity_poly.pdbx_strand_id
1 'polypeptide(L)'
;MRVSIGILTVGKTSTVVESILQIFTNNPNAKILVSTFSNTACDQVGRRLFSYLQNITNEPVLLRIYSICYGDKIDYDVEDNYMEATNMCHVYHMFPSINTIKTYRIVLATHYIIGKYVHSGLKDNFTHIFIDENASTTIPDAMCAIAGIWTPKVKVILSGTLEPCAPLEKTERFIGWKYLPNKDIPLIFHECSGKSLRDEDGPSLYNTDEIEIVMKYINILLKKGVEETDIGIVSPYRKQYSIIKSRLEKARLNYIEVGSPEIFQGKEKPVIIASTVRSNTETIGFLNNQR
;
A
#
# COMPACT_ATOMS: atom_id res chain seq x y z
N MET A 1 -21.22 14.17 -17.75
CA MET A 1 -20.28 13.49 -16.84
C MET A 1 -20.86 12.11 -16.50
N ARG A 2 -20.32 11.03 -17.06
CA ARG A 2 -20.59 9.67 -16.56
C ARG A 2 -19.29 9.15 -15.96
N VAL A 3 -19.03 9.52 -14.72
CA VAL A 3 -18.07 8.80 -13.89
C VAL A 3 -18.84 7.58 -13.41
N SER A 4 -18.52 6.40 -13.94
CA SER A 4 -19.01 5.15 -13.36
C SER A 4 -18.15 4.87 -12.14
N ILE A 5 -18.57 5.40 -11.00
CA ILE A 5 -18.00 5.06 -9.69
C ILE A 5 -18.45 3.64 -9.39
N GLY A 6 -17.65 2.66 -9.79
CA GLY A 6 -17.79 1.27 -9.33
C GLY A 6 -17.09 1.17 -7.98
N ILE A 7 -17.84 1.23 -6.89
CA ILE A 7 -17.32 0.95 -5.56
C ILE A 7 -17.11 -0.57 -5.49
N LEU A 8 -15.85 -1.01 -5.43
CA LEU A 8 -15.48 -2.41 -5.37
C LEU A 8 -14.97 -2.73 -3.95
N THR A 9 -15.71 -3.54 -3.19
CA THR A 9 -15.36 -4.02 -1.85
C THR A 9 -14.84 -5.47 -1.90
N VAL A 10 -13.91 -5.81 -0.98
CA VAL A 10 -13.19 -7.09 -0.75
C VAL A 10 -12.72 -7.87 -2.00
N GLY A 11 -11.41 -8.04 -2.15
CA GLY A 11 -10.82 -8.62 -3.37
C GLY A 11 -10.56 -7.58 -4.46
N LYS A 12 -10.44 -6.30 -4.10
CA LYS A 12 -10.24 -5.13 -4.98
C LYS A 12 -9.30 -5.39 -6.15
N THR A 13 -8.09 -5.88 -5.89
CA THR A 13 -7.12 -6.22 -6.93
C THR A 13 -7.64 -7.32 -7.87
N SER A 14 -8.27 -8.36 -7.34
CA SER A 14 -8.91 -9.42 -8.14
C SER A 14 -10.08 -8.88 -8.97
N THR A 15 -10.90 -8.00 -8.41
CA THR A 15 -12.03 -7.38 -9.11
C THR A 15 -11.58 -6.39 -10.19
N VAL A 16 -10.52 -5.62 -9.94
CA VAL A 16 -9.87 -4.75 -10.93
C VAL A 16 -9.31 -5.60 -12.07
N VAL A 17 -8.58 -6.67 -11.75
CA VAL A 17 -8.04 -7.62 -12.73
C VAL A 17 -9.17 -8.24 -13.57
N GLU A 18 -10.20 -8.79 -12.92
CA GLU A 18 -11.36 -9.40 -13.59
C GLU A 18 -12.11 -8.39 -14.48
N SER A 19 -12.31 -7.16 -13.99
CA SER A 19 -12.94 -6.09 -14.78
C SER A 19 -12.13 -5.73 -16.02
N ILE A 20 -10.80 -5.63 -15.87
CA ILE A 20 -9.89 -5.38 -16.99
C ILE A 20 -9.97 -6.53 -18.00
N LEU A 21 -9.95 -7.78 -17.54
CA LEU A 21 -10.04 -8.96 -18.40
C LEU A 21 -11.38 -9.00 -19.15
N GLN A 22 -12.50 -8.70 -18.48
CA GLN A 22 -13.80 -8.64 -19.14
C GLN A 22 -13.87 -7.53 -20.20
N ILE A 23 -13.33 -6.35 -19.93
CA ILE A 23 -13.26 -5.26 -20.93
C ILE A 23 -12.35 -5.66 -22.09
N PHE A 24 -11.20 -6.26 -21.79
CA PHE A 24 -10.22 -6.69 -22.79
C PHE A 24 -10.80 -7.73 -23.75
N THR A 25 -11.51 -8.73 -23.23
CA THR A 25 -12.11 -9.83 -23.98
C THR A 25 -13.33 -9.38 -24.77
N ASN A 26 -14.21 -8.55 -24.18
CA ASN A 26 -15.48 -8.16 -24.83
C ASN A 26 -15.35 -6.96 -25.77
N ASN A 27 -14.24 -6.20 -25.70
CA ASN A 27 -14.03 -5.04 -26.56
C ASN A 27 -12.61 -5.03 -27.14
N PRO A 28 -12.40 -5.52 -28.38
CA PRO A 28 -11.07 -5.58 -28.99
C PRO A 28 -10.43 -4.21 -29.21
N ASN A 29 -11.24 -3.14 -29.32
CA ASN A 29 -10.77 -1.76 -29.46
C ASN A 29 -10.46 -1.09 -28.13
N ALA A 30 -10.70 -1.76 -26.99
CA ALA A 30 -10.39 -1.19 -25.70
C ALA A 30 -8.87 -1.03 -25.52
N LYS A 31 -8.47 0.21 -25.20
CA LYS A 31 -7.17 0.60 -24.69
C LYS A 31 -7.33 0.96 -23.21
N ILE A 32 -6.61 0.28 -22.33
CA ILE A 32 -6.80 0.34 -20.88
C ILE A 32 -5.51 0.86 -20.23
N LEU A 33 -5.66 1.88 -19.39
CA LEU A 33 -4.60 2.37 -18.52
C LEU A 33 -4.91 1.96 -17.08
N VAL A 34 -3.93 1.39 -16.38
CA VAL A 34 -4.00 1.14 -14.94
C VAL A 34 -2.93 1.97 -14.26
N SER A 35 -3.35 2.79 -13.29
CA SER A 35 -2.43 3.58 -12.47
C SER A 35 -2.63 3.30 -10.99
N THR A 36 -1.52 3.13 -10.26
CA THR A 36 -1.52 2.87 -8.82
C THR A 36 -0.48 3.75 -8.13
N PHE A 37 -0.59 3.90 -6.81
CA PHE A 37 0.33 4.76 -6.06
C PHE A 37 1.74 4.16 -5.95
N SER A 38 1.86 2.85 -5.76
CA SER A 38 3.13 2.16 -5.53
C SER A 38 3.49 1.18 -6.64
N ASN A 39 4.80 0.96 -6.85
CA ASN A 39 5.24 -0.07 -7.80
C ASN A 39 4.77 -1.46 -7.37
N THR A 40 4.78 -1.77 -6.07
CA THR A 40 4.28 -3.03 -5.52
C THR A 40 2.82 -3.28 -5.92
N ALA A 41 1.95 -2.26 -5.82
CA ALA A 41 0.56 -2.36 -6.23
C ALA A 41 0.40 -2.55 -7.75
N CYS A 42 1.19 -1.82 -8.56
CA CYS A 42 1.22 -2.06 -10.01
C CYS A 42 1.61 -3.51 -10.32
N ASP A 43 2.57 -4.07 -9.59
CA ASP A 43 3.13 -5.39 -9.87
C ASP A 43 2.17 -6.50 -9.43
N GLN A 44 1.41 -6.28 -8.35
CA GLN A 44 0.34 -7.20 -7.95
C GLN A 44 -0.76 -7.30 -9.02
N VAL A 45 -1.21 -6.17 -9.58
CA VAL A 45 -2.17 -6.16 -10.69
C VAL A 45 -1.55 -6.74 -11.96
N GLY A 46 -0.33 -6.31 -12.28
CA GLY A 46 0.37 -6.65 -13.53
C GLY A 46 0.70 -8.13 -13.63
N ARG A 47 1.22 -8.77 -12.58
CA ARG A 47 1.52 -10.21 -12.58
C ARG A 47 0.27 -11.06 -12.79
N ARG A 48 -0.84 -10.70 -12.13
CA ARG A 48 -2.12 -11.40 -12.31
C ARG A 48 -2.63 -11.25 -13.72
N LEU A 49 -2.67 -10.02 -14.25
CA LEU A 49 -3.07 -9.78 -15.65
C LEU A 49 -2.19 -10.56 -16.62
N PHE A 50 -0.88 -10.52 -16.45
CA PHE A 50 0.07 -11.21 -17.31
C PHE A 50 -0.21 -12.72 -17.36
N SER A 51 -0.34 -13.36 -16.19
CA SER A 51 -0.66 -14.79 -16.09
C SER A 51 -1.96 -15.16 -16.80
N TYR A 52 -3.02 -14.37 -16.66
CA TYR A 52 -4.28 -14.62 -17.37
C TYR A 52 -4.18 -14.36 -18.88
N LEU A 53 -3.49 -13.28 -19.28
CA LEU A 53 -3.38 -12.88 -20.69
C LEU A 53 -2.55 -13.88 -21.50
N GLN A 54 -1.53 -14.50 -20.90
CA GLN A 54 -0.78 -15.58 -21.55
C GLN A 54 -1.65 -16.79 -21.93
N ASN A 55 -2.75 -17.03 -21.20
CA ASN A 55 -3.71 -18.08 -21.53
C ASN A 55 -4.73 -17.64 -22.61
N ILE A 56 -4.79 -16.35 -22.94
CA ILE A 56 -5.78 -15.78 -23.86
C ILE A 56 -5.13 -15.44 -25.22
N THR A 57 -3.89 -14.96 -25.21
CA THR A 57 -3.20 -14.47 -26.42
C THR A 57 -1.68 -14.60 -26.28
N ASN A 58 -0.99 -14.89 -27.40
CA ASN A 58 0.47 -14.89 -27.48
C ASN A 58 1.06 -13.52 -27.83
N GLU A 59 0.21 -12.56 -28.21
CA GLU A 59 0.64 -11.18 -28.53
C GLU A 59 1.03 -10.40 -27.25
N PRO A 60 2.08 -9.56 -27.30
CA PRO A 60 2.50 -8.72 -26.17
C PRO A 60 1.53 -7.54 -25.99
N VAL A 61 0.40 -7.80 -25.33
CA VAL A 61 -0.69 -6.82 -25.16
C VAL A 61 -0.55 -5.96 -23.90
N LEU A 62 0.35 -6.34 -22.98
CA LEU A 62 0.57 -5.75 -21.67
C LEU A 62 1.94 -5.04 -21.60
N LEU A 63 1.97 -3.79 -21.13
CA LEU A 63 3.20 -3.06 -20.84
C LEU A 63 3.19 -2.48 -19.44
N ARG A 64 4.16 -2.88 -18.62
CA ARG A 64 4.48 -2.31 -17.30
C ARG A 64 5.67 -1.36 -17.40
N ILE A 65 5.50 -0.11 -16.96
CA ILE A 65 6.54 0.92 -17.05
C ILE A 65 7.08 1.32 -15.67
N TYR A 66 8.33 0.96 -15.38
CA TYR A 66 9.05 1.34 -14.16
C TYR A 66 9.82 2.66 -14.32
N SER A 67 10.03 3.35 -13.20
CA SER A 67 11.00 4.45 -13.11
C SER A 67 12.43 3.92 -13.12
N ILE A 68 13.39 4.74 -13.58
CA ILE A 68 14.82 4.40 -13.58
C ILE A 68 15.34 4.14 -12.17
N CYS A 69 14.86 4.90 -11.19
CA CYS A 69 15.28 4.78 -9.79
C CYS A 69 14.75 3.51 -9.09
N TYR A 70 13.92 2.71 -9.77
CA TYR A 70 13.42 1.45 -9.25
C TYR A 70 14.23 0.24 -9.75
N GLY A 71 15.11 0.44 -10.75
CA GLY A 71 15.91 -0.64 -11.34
C GLY A 71 16.87 -1.30 -10.37
N ASP A 72 17.45 -0.56 -9.42
CA ASP A 72 18.40 -1.08 -8.42
C ASP A 72 17.73 -1.85 -7.27
N LYS A 73 16.39 -1.87 -7.23
CA LYS A 73 15.59 -2.48 -6.15
C LYS A 73 14.90 -3.78 -6.54
N ILE A 74 15.03 -4.19 -7.80
CA ILE A 74 14.42 -5.41 -8.32
C ILE A 74 15.47 -6.52 -8.26
N ASP A 75 15.10 -7.65 -7.68
CA ASP A 75 15.89 -8.87 -7.72
C ASP A 75 15.74 -9.51 -9.11
N TYR A 76 16.79 -9.40 -9.93
CA TYR A 76 16.81 -9.94 -11.30
C TYR A 76 17.07 -11.45 -11.35
N ASP A 77 17.43 -12.08 -10.22
CA ASP A 77 17.77 -13.50 -10.16
C ASP A 77 16.54 -14.42 -10.06
N VAL A 78 15.34 -13.84 -10.02
CA VAL A 78 14.10 -14.61 -10.11
C VAL A 78 13.71 -14.74 -11.58
N GLU A 79 13.61 -15.96 -12.08
CA GLU A 79 12.97 -16.29 -13.36
C GLU A 79 11.48 -15.92 -13.32
N ASP A 80 11.18 -14.62 -13.38
CA ASP A 80 9.84 -14.06 -13.45
C ASP A 80 9.59 -13.64 -14.90
N ASN A 81 8.95 -14.52 -15.67
CA ASN A 81 8.50 -14.30 -17.04
C ASN A 81 7.63 -13.05 -17.21
N TYR A 82 7.07 -12.49 -16.12
CA TYR A 82 6.45 -11.17 -16.12
C TYR A 82 7.39 -10.05 -16.59
N MET A 83 8.71 -10.20 -16.42
CA MET A 83 9.71 -9.20 -16.83
C MET A 83 9.68 -8.87 -18.33
N GLU A 84 9.23 -9.81 -19.16
CA GLU A 84 9.03 -9.60 -20.61
C GLU A 84 7.95 -8.56 -20.91
N ALA A 85 6.95 -8.41 -20.04
CA ALA A 85 5.91 -7.40 -20.16
C ALA A 85 6.34 -6.04 -19.63
N THR A 86 7.62 -5.83 -19.29
CA THR A 86 8.12 -4.62 -18.65
C THR A 86 9.15 -3.89 -19.50
N ASN A 87 9.35 -2.60 -19.24
CA ASN A 87 10.43 -1.83 -19.86
C ASN A 87 11.83 -2.10 -19.29
N MET A 88 12.00 -3.21 -18.55
CA MET A 88 13.23 -3.62 -17.88
C MET A 88 13.85 -4.88 -18.50
N CYS A 89 13.35 -5.32 -19.66
CA CYS A 89 13.79 -6.55 -20.32
C CYS A 89 15.31 -6.52 -20.63
N HIS A 90 16.06 -7.50 -20.09
CA HIS A 90 17.50 -7.73 -20.32
C HIS A 90 18.48 -6.65 -19.83
N VAL A 91 18.33 -6.16 -18.60
CA VAL A 91 19.35 -5.34 -17.88
C VAL A 91 19.51 -3.90 -18.40
N TYR A 92 18.82 -3.51 -19.47
CA TYR A 92 18.81 -2.14 -19.98
C TYR A 92 17.49 -1.44 -19.69
N HIS A 93 17.54 -0.34 -18.94
CA HIS A 93 16.39 0.54 -18.73
C HIS A 93 16.13 1.36 -19.99
N MET A 94 15.15 0.97 -20.80
CA MET A 94 14.72 1.77 -21.95
C MET A 94 13.33 2.32 -21.70
N PHE A 95 13.22 3.64 -21.55
CA PHE A 95 11.90 4.27 -21.49
C PHE A 95 11.19 4.12 -22.85
N PRO A 96 10.00 3.52 -22.90
CA PRO A 96 9.28 3.37 -24.15
C PRO A 96 8.87 4.75 -24.69
N SER A 97 8.98 4.92 -26.01
CA SER A 97 8.49 6.13 -26.67
C SER A 97 6.96 6.19 -26.57
N ILE A 98 6.37 7.39 -26.75
CA ILE A 98 4.90 7.52 -26.77
C ILE A 98 4.29 6.64 -27.86
N ASN A 99 4.90 6.58 -29.04
CA ASN A 99 4.42 5.74 -30.12
C ASN A 99 4.42 4.25 -29.73
N THR A 100 5.44 3.81 -29.01
CA THR A 100 5.51 2.45 -28.45
C THR A 100 4.40 2.22 -27.44
N ILE A 101 4.18 3.13 -26.48
CA ILE A 101 3.10 2.99 -25.48
C ILE A 101 1.72 2.86 -26.15
N LYS A 102 1.49 3.59 -27.25
CA LYS A 102 0.22 3.56 -27.98
C LYS A 102 -0.06 2.22 -28.66
N THR A 103 0.94 1.37 -28.92
CA THR A 103 0.71 0.05 -29.54
C THR A 103 0.08 -0.94 -28.56
N TYR A 104 0.42 -0.88 -27.28
CA TYR A 104 -0.09 -1.80 -26.25
C TYR A 104 -1.57 -1.59 -25.93
N ARG A 105 -2.28 -2.67 -25.59
CA ARG A 105 -3.70 -2.62 -25.21
C ARG A 105 -3.89 -2.30 -23.74
N ILE A 106 -2.99 -2.77 -22.88
CA ILE A 106 -3.01 -2.54 -21.44
C ILE A 106 -1.67 -1.94 -21.04
N VAL A 107 -1.70 -0.77 -20.39
CA VAL A 107 -0.51 -0.08 -19.88
C VAL A 107 -0.63 0.07 -18.37
N LEU A 108 0.40 -0.31 -17.63
CA LEU A 108 0.49 -0.20 -16.17
C LEU A 108 1.66 0.67 -15.74
N ALA A 109 1.39 1.72 -14.99
CA ALA A 109 2.45 2.50 -14.35
C ALA A 109 1.96 3.29 -13.14
N THR A 110 2.88 3.68 -12.28
CA THR A 110 2.53 4.54 -11.14
C THR A 110 2.04 5.91 -11.60
N HIS A 111 1.26 6.60 -10.76
CA HIS A 111 0.73 7.93 -11.05
C HIS A 111 1.80 8.91 -11.55
N TYR A 112 2.99 8.89 -10.94
CA TYR A 112 4.12 9.73 -11.32
C TYR A 112 4.65 9.45 -12.72
N ILE A 113 4.74 8.17 -13.12
CA ILE A 113 5.22 7.79 -14.45
C ILE A 113 4.20 8.19 -15.50
N ILE A 114 2.91 7.99 -15.24
CA ILE A 114 1.85 8.47 -16.14
C ILE A 114 1.91 9.98 -16.28
N GLY A 115 2.04 10.73 -15.18
CA GLY A 115 2.18 12.19 -15.20
C GLY A 115 3.32 12.68 -16.09
N LYS A 116 4.49 12.00 -16.06
CA LYS A 116 5.62 12.28 -16.97
C LYS A 116 5.19 12.15 -18.45
N TYR A 117 4.57 11.04 -18.82
CA TYR A 117 4.18 10.80 -20.22
C TYR A 117 3.07 11.72 -20.70
N VAL A 118 2.15 12.09 -19.81
CA VAL A 118 1.12 13.10 -20.09
C VAL A 118 1.76 14.43 -20.48
N HIS A 119 2.76 14.87 -19.71
CA HIS A 119 3.50 16.09 -20.02
C HIS A 119 4.24 15.99 -21.35
N SER A 120 4.76 14.80 -21.70
CA SER A 120 5.40 14.53 -22.98
C SER A 120 4.43 14.37 -24.17
N GLY A 121 3.11 14.45 -23.96
CA GLY A 121 2.10 14.42 -25.03
C GLY A 121 1.31 13.12 -25.17
N LEU A 122 1.35 12.23 -24.17
CA LEU A 122 0.45 11.07 -24.10
C LEU A 122 -0.98 11.56 -23.80
N LYS A 123 -1.75 11.80 -24.87
CA LYS A 123 -3.16 12.22 -24.82
C LYS A 123 -4.01 11.29 -25.69
N ASP A 124 -5.29 11.18 -25.36
CA ASP A 124 -6.33 10.55 -26.19
C ASP A 124 -6.03 9.12 -26.68
N ASN A 125 -5.29 8.33 -25.90
CA ASN A 125 -4.92 6.97 -26.28
C ASN A 125 -5.74 5.88 -25.56
N PHE A 126 -6.40 6.23 -24.46
CA PHE A 126 -7.04 5.25 -23.59
C PHE A 126 -8.56 5.44 -23.57
N THR A 127 -9.26 4.31 -23.62
CA THR A 127 -10.72 4.24 -23.53
C THR A 127 -11.20 4.06 -22.09
N HIS A 128 -10.37 3.41 -21.26
CA HIS A 128 -10.64 3.10 -19.86
C HIS A 128 -9.40 3.43 -19.02
N ILE A 129 -9.62 4.04 -17.85
CA ILE A 129 -8.58 4.32 -16.86
C ILE A 129 -9.03 3.69 -15.54
N PHE A 130 -8.20 2.82 -14.99
CA PHE A 130 -8.35 2.25 -13.65
C PHE A 130 -7.36 2.92 -12.71
N ILE A 131 -7.85 3.37 -11.56
CA ILE A 131 -7.02 3.82 -10.45
C ILE A 131 -7.29 2.95 -9.24
N ASP A 132 -6.26 2.22 -8.81
CA ASP A 132 -6.32 1.35 -7.63
C ASP A 132 -5.55 1.95 -6.45
N GLU A 133 -6.00 1.63 -5.24
CA GLU A 133 -5.47 2.13 -3.95
C GLU A 133 -5.66 3.64 -3.64
N ASN A 134 -6.81 4.24 -3.97
CA ASN A 134 -7.06 5.65 -3.66
C ASN A 134 -7.35 5.97 -2.18
N ALA A 135 -7.33 4.98 -1.28
CA ALA A 135 -7.61 5.19 0.15
C ALA A 135 -6.44 5.87 0.90
N SER A 136 -5.24 5.88 0.31
CA SER A 136 -4.01 6.43 0.91
C SER A 136 -3.40 7.59 0.13
N THR A 137 -4.05 8.07 -0.93
CA THR A 137 -3.59 9.20 -1.77
C THR A 137 -4.47 10.43 -1.54
N THR A 138 -3.85 11.61 -1.51
CA THR A 138 -4.60 12.86 -1.67
C THR A 138 -5.13 12.93 -3.10
N ILE A 139 -6.35 13.44 -3.27
CA ILE A 139 -7.01 13.64 -4.58
C ILE A 139 -6.07 14.27 -5.65
N PRO A 140 -5.16 15.22 -5.33
CA PRO A 140 -4.18 15.76 -6.27
C PRO A 140 -3.24 14.73 -6.93
N ASP A 141 -2.78 13.70 -6.20
CA ASP A 141 -1.86 12.68 -6.75
C ASP A 141 -2.56 11.81 -7.80
N ALA A 142 -3.82 11.43 -7.54
CA ALA A 142 -4.66 10.74 -8.51
C ALA A 142 -4.95 11.64 -9.74
N MET A 143 -5.12 12.95 -9.52
CA MET A 143 -5.32 13.92 -10.60
C MET A 143 -4.09 14.12 -11.47
N CYS A 144 -2.86 14.03 -10.94
CA CYS A 144 -1.62 14.09 -11.73
C CYS A 144 -1.57 13.02 -12.84
N ALA A 145 -2.15 11.84 -12.62
CA ALA A 145 -2.22 10.78 -13.62
C ALA A 145 -3.33 11.00 -14.67
N ILE A 146 -4.44 11.64 -14.28
CA ILE A 146 -5.65 11.74 -15.10
C ILE A 146 -5.72 13.05 -15.89
N ALA A 147 -5.19 14.16 -15.36
CA ALA A 147 -5.50 15.52 -15.79
C ALA A 147 -5.23 15.82 -17.28
N GLY A 148 -4.25 15.16 -17.90
CA GLY A 148 -3.97 15.34 -19.34
C GLY A 148 -4.33 14.15 -20.24
N ILE A 149 -4.86 13.05 -19.69
CA ILE A 149 -5.38 11.91 -20.47
C ILE A 149 -6.91 11.98 -20.56
N TRP A 150 -7.54 12.59 -19.56
CA TRP A 150 -8.98 12.60 -19.43
C TRP A 150 -9.65 13.47 -20.48
N THR A 151 -10.56 12.84 -21.22
CA THR A 151 -11.57 13.51 -22.02
C THR A 151 -12.95 12.94 -21.69
N PRO A 152 -14.05 13.62 -22.04
CA PRO A 152 -15.40 13.12 -21.80
C PRO A 152 -15.72 11.74 -22.41
N LYS A 153 -14.88 11.25 -23.33
CA LYS A 153 -14.99 9.93 -23.97
C LYS A 153 -14.35 8.80 -23.15
N VAL A 154 -13.51 9.12 -22.17
CA VAL A 154 -12.76 8.14 -21.37
C VAL A 154 -13.56 7.73 -20.14
N LYS A 155 -13.69 6.42 -19.91
CA LYS A 155 -14.31 5.89 -18.69
C LYS A 155 -13.26 5.77 -17.59
N VAL A 156 -13.44 6.52 -16.50
CA VAL A 156 -12.57 6.46 -15.32
C VAL A 156 -13.24 5.61 -14.25
N ILE A 157 -12.49 4.64 -13.72
CA ILE A 157 -12.91 3.70 -12.68
C ILE A 157 -11.96 3.93 -11.51
N LEU A 158 -12.52 4.38 -10.38
CA LEU A 158 -11.78 4.62 -9.15
C LEU A 158 -12.12 3.51 -8.14
N SER A 159 -11.11 2.76 -7.71
CA SER A 159 -11.21 1.81 -6.59
C SER A 159 -10.83 2.54 -5.30
N GLY A 160 -11.80 2.76 -4.39
CA GLY A 160 -11.50 3.44 -3.13
C GLY A 160 -12.70 3.78 -2.24
N THR A 161 -12.98 2.89 -1.28
CA THR A 161 -13.34 3.20 0.12
C THR A 161 -12.84 2.03 0.98
N LEU A 162 -12.38 2.30 2.21
CA LEU A 162 -12.26 1.27 3.25
C LEU A 162 -13.63 1.20 3.91
N GLU A 163 -14.41 0.18 3.56
CA GLU A 163 -15.60 -0.17 4.33
C GLU A 163 -15.20 -1.22 5.35
N PRO A 164 -15.57 -1.07 6.64
CA PRO A 164 -15.32 -2.08 7.65
C PRO A 164 -16.09 -3.36 7.29
N CYS A 165 -15.42 -4.30 6.63
CA CYS A 165 -15.99 -5.59 6.21
C CYS A 165 -15.67 -6.72 7.20
N ALA A 166 -14.92 -6.43 8.27
CA ALA A 166 -14.71 -7.38 9.34
C ALA A 166 -16.04 -7.56 10.11
N PRO A 167 -16.43 -8.81 10.43
CA PRO A 167 -17.63 -9.08 11.23
C PRO A 167 -17.66 -8.21 12.49
N LEU A 168 -18.85 -7.74 12.90
CA LEU A 168 -19.01 -6.94 14.12
C LEU A 168 -18.41 -7.64 15.34
N GLU A 169 -18.51 -8.96 15.39
CA GLU A 169 -17.89 -9.81 16.41
C GLU A 169 -16.36 -9.63 16.53
N LYS A 170 -15.69 -9.25 15.43
CA LYS A 170 -14.24 -8.97 15.40
C LYS A 170 -13.94 -7.50 15.65
N THR A 171 -14.69 -6.57 15.05
CA THR A 171 -14.43 -5.11 15.17
C THR A 171 -14.90 -4.54 16.50
N GLU A 172 -15.96 -5.10 17.09
CA GLU A 172 -16.59 -4.65 18.33
C GLU A 172 -16.18 -5.48 19.56
N ARG A 173 -15.22 -6.41 19.41
CA ARG A 173 -14.80 -7.35 20.49
C ARG A 173 -14.27 -6.67 21.77
N PHE A 174 -13.96 -5.38 21.68
CA PHE A 174 -13.51 -4.56 22.80
C PHE A 174 -14.56 -3.54 23.28
N ILE A 175 -15.73 -3.41 22.65
CA ILE A 175 -16.80 -2.54 23.13
C ILE A 175 -17.18 -2.92 24.57
N GLY A 176 -17.39 -1.92 25.42
CA GLY A 176 -17.66 -2.09 26.85
C GLY A 176 -16.44 -2.43 27.71
N TRP A 177 -15.24 -2.58 27.13
CA TRP A 177 -14.05 -2.96 27.88
C TRP A 177 -13.65 -1.87 28.89
N LYS A 178 -13.37 -2.26 30.14
CA LYS A 178 -13.12 -1.34 31.26
C LYS A 178 -11.93 -0.39 31.10
N TYR A 179 -10.99 -0.70 30.20
CA TYR A 179 -9.82 0.13 29.93
C TYR A 179 -10.01 1.13 28.78
N LEU A 180 -11.15 1.08 28.08
CA LEU A 180 -11.47 2.07 27.04
C LEU A 180 -11.89 3.40 27.67
N PRO A 181 -11.30 4.53 27.24
CA PRO A 181 -11.77 5.87 27.63
C PRO A 181 -13.21 6.14 27.20
N ASN A 182 -13.57 5.68 25.99
CA ASN A 182 -14.93 5.63 25.50
C ASN A 182 -15.30 4.16 25.22
N LYS A 183 -16.29 3.63 25.95
CA LYS A 183 -16.68 2.21 25.87
C LYS A 183 -17.24 1.82 24.50
N ASP A 184 -17.66 2.78 23.69
CA ASP A 184 -18.25 2.54 22.38
C ASP A 184 -17.21 2.59 21.25
N ILE A 185 -15.99 3.06 21.54
CA ILE A 185 -14.92 3.23 20.56
C ILE A 185 -13.69 2.42 20.99
N PRO A 186 -13.29 1.39 20.24
CA PRO A 186 -12.15 0.53 20.60
C PRO A 186 -10.79 1.18 20.27
N LEU A 187 -10.57 2.41 20.74
CA LEU A 187 -9.36 3.20 20.53
C LEU A 187 -8.90 3.82 21.85
N ILE A 188 -7.60 3.74 22.12
CA ILE A 188 -6.97 4.35 23.29
C ILE A 188 -5.79 5.19 22.84
N PHE A 189 -5.82 6.48 23.17
CA PHE A 189 -4.63 7.32 23.16
C PHE A 189 -4.08 7.37 24.59
N HIS A 190 -2.90 6.80 24.81
CA HIS A 190 -2.24 6.81 26.11
C HIS A 190 -1.11 7.83 26.08
N GLU A 191 -1.27 8.91 26.84
CA GLU A 191 -0.22 9.92 26.99
C GLU A 191 1.00 9.33 27.72
N CYS A 192 2.19 9.50 27.14
CA CYS A 192 3.45 9.14 27.76
C CYS A 192 4.28 10.40 27.99
N SER A 193 4.54 10.75 29.26
CA SER A 193 5.40 11.89 29.63
C SER A 193 6.90 11.55 29.62
N GLY A 194 7.26 10.34 29.20
CA GLY A 194 8.64 9.87 29.12
C GLY A 194 9.46 10.59 28.07
N LYS A 195 10.79 10.65 28.28
CA LYS A 195 11.71 11.34 27.37
C LYS A 195 12.33 10.36 26.36
N SER A 196 12.32 10.75 25.09
CA SER A 196 13.03 10.02 24.04
C SER A 196 14.54 10.13 24.24
N LEU A 197 15.20 8.99 24.28
CA LEU A 197 16.63 8.81 24.41
C LEU A 197 17.26 8.48 23.05
N ARG A 198 18.58 8.63 22.98
CA ARG A 198 19.42 8.25 21.84
C ARG A 198 20.68 7.60 22.39
N ASP A 199 21.14 6.51 21.77
CA ASP A 199 22.44 5.92 22.10
C ASP A 199 23.57 6.78 21.49
N GLU A 200 24.76 6.73 22.10
CA GLU A 200 25.95 7.43 21.59
C GLU A 200 26.36 6.96 20.18
N ASP A 201 26.07 5.69 19.84
CA ASP A 201 26.52 5.03 18.62
C ASP A 201 25.48 4.98 17.47
N GLY A 202 24.26 5.50 17.64
CA GLY A 202 23.16 5.24 16.70
C GLY A 202 22.22 6.42 16.43
N PRO A 203 21.73 6.60 15.19
CA PRO A 203 20.88 7.75 14.87
C PRO A 203 19.42 7.62 15.36
N SER A 204 18.98 6.42 15.78
CA SER A 204 17.59 6.08 16.07
C SER A 204 17.20 6.36 17.52
N LEU A 205 16.00 6.93 17.72
CA LEU A 205 15.44 7.25 19.04
C LEU A 205 14.70 6.05 19.65
N TYR A 206 14.59 6.05 20.97
CA TYR A 206 13.72 5.14 21.72
C TYR A 206 13.19 5.83 22.97
N ASN A 207 12.09 5.33 23.54
CA ASN A 207 11.49 5.87 24.74
C ASN A 207 11.16 4.70 25.68
N THR A 208 11.89 4.61 26.79
CA THR A 208 11.78 3.49 27.74
C THR A 208 10.45 3.48 28.47
N ASP A 209 9.92 4.65 28.85
CA ASP A 209 8.63 4.75 29.52
C ASP A 209 7.50 4.29 28.60
N GLU A 210 7.58 4.66 27.32
CA GLU A 210 6.63 4.21 26.31
C GLU A 210 6.71 2.69 26.10
N ILE A 211 7.90 2.10 26.14
CA ILE A 211 8.09 0.64 26.08
C ILE A 211 7.42 -0.03 27.28
N GLU A 212 7.53 0.52 28.49
CA GLU A 212 6.82 -0.03 29.67
C GLU A 212 5.30 0.02 29.49
N ILE A 213 4.78 1.10 28.91
CA ILE A 213 3.35 1.24 28.60
C ILE A 213 2.91 0.19 27.57
N VAL A 214 3.69 -0.01 26.50
CA VAL A 214 3.43 -1.05 25.50
C VAL A 214 3.38 -2.43 26.16
N MET A 215 4.40 -2.79 26.97
CA MET A 215 4.44 -4.07 27.67
C MET A 215 3.28 -4.25 28.66
N LYS A 216 2.85 -3.17 29.33
CA LYS A 216 1.67 -3.17 30.19
C LYS A 216 0.40 -3.51 29.41
N TYR A 217 0.19 -2.89 28.24
CA TYR A 217 -0.99 -3.18 27.41
C TYR A 217 -0.99 -4.60 26.87
N ILE A 218 0.17 -5.13 26.46
CA ILE A 218 0.29 -6.54 26.03
C ILE A 218 -0.19 -7.46 27.15
N ASN A 219 0.31 -7.28 28.37
CA ASN A 219 -0.13 -8.08 29.52
C ASN A 219 -1.63 -7.97 29.79
N ILE A 220 -2.21 -6.78 29.62
CA ILE A 220 -3.64 -6.55 29.80
C ILE A 220 -4.47 -7.27 28.71
N LEU A 221 -4.00 -7.26 27.45
CA LEU A 221 -4.66 -7.91 26.31
C LEU A 221 -4.58 -9.44 26.43
N LEU A 222 -3.42 -10.00 26.76
CA LEU A 222 -3.24 -11.43 26.97
C LEU A 222 -4.14 -11.94 28.12
N LYS A 223 -4.24 -11.19 29.23
CA LYS A 223 -5.16 -11.51 30.35
C LYS A 223 -6.63 -11.47 29.96
N LYS A 224 -7.01 -10.70 28.92
CA LYS A 224 -8.37 -10.70 28.34
C LYS A 224 -8.61 -11.89 27.40
N GLY A 225 -7.57 -12.66 27.06
CA GLY A 225 -7.66 -13.79 26.14
C GLY A 225 -7.41 -13.42 24.67
N VAL A 226 -6.76 -12.28 24.40
CA VAL A 226 -6.26 -11.98 23.05
C VAL A 226 -5.06 -12.87 22.76
N GLU A 227 -5.05 -13.56 21.62
CA GLU A 227 -3.93 -14.40 21.20
C GLU A 227 -2.71 -13.53 20.80
N GLU A 228 -1.50 -14.07 20.97
CA GLU A 228 -0.27 -13.36 20.58
C GLU A 228 -0.25 -13.00 19.08
N THR A 229 -0.71 -13.93 18.24
CA THR A 229 -0.80 -13.81 16.77
C THR A 229 -1.71 -12.67 16.32
N ASP A 230 -2.66 -12.26 17.16
CA ASP A 230 -3.62 -11.19 16.92
C ASP A 230 -3.07 -9.79 17.24
N ILE A 231 -1.88 -9.69 17.84
CA ILE A 231 -1.28 -8.44 18.29
C ILE A 231 -0.15 -8.02 17.33
N GLY A 232 -0.24 -6.80 16.83
CA GLY A 232 0.83 -6.12 16.10
C GLY A 232 1.32 -4.88 16.83
N ILE A 233 2.64 -4.68 16.84
CA ILE A 233 3.28 -3.49 17.42
C ILE A 233 4.03 -2.76 16.32
N VAL A 234 3.66 -1.50 16.09
CA VAL A 234 4.21 -0.68 15.02
C VAL A 234 4.97 0.50 15.60
N SER A 235 6.21 0.71 15.16
CA SER A 235 6.96 1.92 15.50
C SER A 235 7.85 2.36 14.34
N PRO A 236 7.92 3.66 14.00
CA PRO A 236 8.81 4.14 12.94
C PRO A 236 10.30 4.13 13.35
N TYR A 237 10.63 3.83 14.61
CA TYR A 237 12.01 3.83 15.10
C TYR A 237 12.55 2.42 15.27
N ARG A 238 13.61 2.11 14.51
CA ARG A 238 14.32 0.82 14.56
C ARG A 238 14.77 0.41 15.95
N LYS A 239 15.30 1.35 16.73
CA LYS A 239 15.74 1.05 18.09
C LYS A 239 14.55 0.70 18.99
N GLN A 240 13.43 1.42 18.88
CA GLN A 240 12.21 1.17 19.66
C GLN A 240 11.69 -0.26 19.45
N TYR A 241 11.38 -0.63 18.20
CA TYR A 241 10.82 -1.97 17.95
C TYR A 241 11.84 -3.09 18.23
N SER A 242 13.14 -2.82 18.10
CA SER A 242 14.19 -3.79 18.47
C SER A 242 14.23 -4.06 19.97
N ILE A 243 14.07 -3.04 20.82
CA ILE A 243 14.05 -3.22 22.27
C ILE A 243 12.77 -3.96 22.68
N ILE A 244 11.62 -3.58 22.10
CA ILE A 244 10.34 -4.25 22.34
C ILE A 244 10.46 -5.74 21.98
N LYS A 245 11.01 -6.06 20.80
CA LYS A 245 11.22 -7.45 20.38
C LYS A 245 12.06 -8.24 21.39
N SER A 246 13.17 -7.67 21.87
CA SER A 246 14.01 -8.32 22.90
C SER A 246 13.27 -8.54 24.23
N ARG A 247 12.42 -7.59 24.65
CA ARG A 247 11.59 -7.74 25.85
C ARG A 247 10.57 -8.88 25.69
N LEU A 248 9.96 -9.00 24.51
CA LEU A 248 9.00 -10.05 24.19
C LEU A 248 9.66 -11.44 24.16
N GLU A 249 10.82 -11.56 23.52
CA GLU A 249 11.61 -12.80 23.51
C GLU A 249 11.95 -13.27 24.93
N LYS A 250 12.38 -12.35 25.80
CA LYS A 250 12.64 -12.65 27.23
C LYS A 250 11.37 -13.10 27.98
N ALA A 251 10.22 -12.54 27.62
CA ALA A 251 8.92 -12.94 28.16
C ALA A 251 8.34 -14.21 27.51
N ARG A 252 9.04 -14.80 26.52
CA ARG A 252 8.60 -15.96 25.72
C ARG A 252 7.33 -15.68 24.88
N LEU A 253 7.10 -14.42 24.52
CA LEU A 253 5.97 -13.97 23.67
C LEU A 253 6.43 -13.85 22.21
N ASN A 254 6.67 -14.99 21.57
CA ASN A 254 7.37 -15.04 20.28
C ASN A 254 6.46 -14.82 19.07
N TYR A 255 5.13 -14.85 19.25
CA TYR A 255 4.18 -14.78 18.13
C TYR A 255 3.60 -13.37 17.91
N ILE A 256 3.96 -12.41 18.77
CA ILE A 256 3.59 -11.00 18.61
C ILE A 256 4.46 -10.37 17.53
N GLU A 257 3.83 -9.83 16.48
CA GLU A 257 4.54 -9.19 15.37
C GLU A 257 4.97 -7.77 15.75
N VAL A 258 6.24 -7.41 15.54
CA VAL A 258 6.79 -6.09 15.88
C VAL A 258 7.66 -5.59 14.74
N GLY A 259 7.47 -4.33 14.32
CA GLY A 259 8.23 -3.77 13.19
C GLY A 259 7.87 -2.34 12.83
N SER A 260 8.43 -1.89 11.70
CA SER A 260 8.14 -0.58 11.12
C SER A 260 6.82 -0.59 10.35
N PRO A 261 6.20 0.59 10.10
CA PRO A 261 4.96 0.67 9.32
C PRO A 261 5.03 -0.03 7.96
N GLU A 262 6.20 -0.02 7.30
CA GLU A 262 6.43 -0.67 6.01
C GLU A 262 6.24 -2.20 6.07
N ILE A 263 6.61 -2.83 7.20
CA ILE A 263 6.47 -4.29 7.40
C ILE A 263 5.00 -4.69 7.60
N PHE A 264 4.18 -3.75 8.06
CA PHE A 264 2.74 -3.92 8.29
C PHE A 264 1.89 -3.45 7.10
N GLN A 265 2.49 -2.96 6.03
CA GLN A 265 1.74 -2.53 4.84
C GLN A 265 1.02 -3.72 4.21
N GLY A 266 -0.32 -3.63 4.12
CA GLY A 266 -1.17 -4.70 3.59
C GLY A 266 -1.38 -5.88 4.55
N LYS A 267 -0.92 -5.78 5.80
CA LYS A 267 -1.22 -6.74 6.86
C LYS A 267 -2.24 -6.15 7.83
N GLU A 268 -3.17 -6.98 8.27
CA GLU A 268 -4.16 -6.61 9.28
C GLU A 268 -3.92 -7.43 10.56
N LYS A 269 -4.04 -6.76 11.71
CA LYS A 269 -4.04 -7.41 13.03
C LYS A 269 -5.26 -6.96 13.81
N PRO A 270 -5.95 -7.87 14.50
CA PRO A 270 -7.07 -7.53 15.37
C PRO A 270 -6.73 -6.56 16.52
N VAL A 271 -5.47 -6.44 16.94
CA VAL A 271 -4.99 -5.33 17.79
C VAL A 271 -3.71 -4.74 17.19
N ILE A 272 -3.67 -3.42 17.08
CA ILE A 272 -2.45 -2.67 16.77
C ILE A 272 -2.10 -1.78 17.95
N ILE A 273 -0.85 -1.86 18.41
CA ILE A 273 -0.25 -0.90 19.33
C ILE A 273 0.76 -0.06 18.54
N ALA A 274 0.47 1.22 18.36
CA ALA A 274 1.38 2.16 17.71
C ALA A 274 2.23 2.89 18.75
N SER A 275 3.56 2.84 18.59
CA SER A 275 4.53 3.53 19.44
C SER A 275 5.21 4.66 18.67
N THR A 276 4.99 5.91 19.11
CA THR A 276 5.42 7.14 18.43
C THR A 276 6.79 7.65 18.86
N VAL A 277 7.27 7.25 20.05
CA VAL A 277 8.64 7.46 20.59
C VAL A 277 9.01 8.90 20.91
N ARG A 278 8.75 9.85 20.01
CA ARG A 278 9.17 11.25 20.17
C ARG A 278 8.41 11.94 21.29
N SER A 279 9.17 12.66 22.10
CA SER A 279 8.70 13.55 23.17
C SER A 279 9.54 14.82 23.16
N ASN A 280 8.96 16.00 23.40
CA ASN A 280 9.69 17.28 23.55
C ASN A 280 10.68 17.62 22.42
N THR A 281 10.22 17.66 21.18
CA THR A 281 11.03 18.15 20.05
C THR A 281 10.36 19.35 19.38
N GLU A 282 11.10 20.43 19.12
CA GLU A 282 10.61 21.60 18.35
C GLU A 282 10.19 21.24 16.90
N THR A 283 10.62 20.07 16.39
CA THR A 283 10.26 19.55 15.07
C THR A 283 9.76 18.11 15.14
N ILE A 284 8.55 17.85 14.64
CA ILE A 284 7.93 16.52 14.60
C ILE A 284 8.38 15.75 13.34
N GLY A 285 9.68 15.51 13.18
CA GLY A 285 10.34 14.81 12.05
C GLY A 285 9.42 14.20 10.96
N PHE A 286 9.22 12.88 10.98
CA PHE A 286 8.48 12.16 9.93
C PHE A 286 6.96 12.44 9.90
N LEU A 287 6.39 13.01 10.97
CA LEU A 287 4.97 13.44 10.99
C LEU A 287 4.77 14.81 10.31
N ASN A 288 5.86 15.51 9.96
CA ASN A 288 5.81 16.73 9.15
C ASN A 288 5.65 16.44 7.64
N ASN A 289 5.72 15.17 7.25
CA ASN A 289 5.19 14.74 5.96
C ASN A 289 3.68 14.53 6.12
N GLN A 290 2.90 15.60 5.94
CA GLN A 290 1.50 15.44 5.55
C GLN A 290 1.49 14.65 4.24
N ARG A 291 1.09 13.38 4.32
CA ARG A 291 0.66 12.60 3.15
C ARG A 291 -0.84 12.77 2.99
#